data_AF-A0A2A5SAL3-F1
#
_entry.id   AF-A0A2A5SAL3-F1
#
_cell.length_a   1.000
_cell.length_b   1.000
_cell.length_c   1.000
_cell.angle_alpha   90.00
_cell.angle_beta   90.00
_cell.angle_gamma   90.00
#
_symmetry.space_group_name_H-M   'P 1'
#
loop_
_entity.id
_entity.type
_entity.pdbx_description
1 polymer ?
#
loop_
_entity_poly.entity_id
_entity_poly.type
_entity_poly.pdbx_seq_one_letter_code
_entity_poly.pdbx_strand_id
1 'polypeptide(L)'
;MVKAKDRIKKIRATLYRLLVLLIPVVITLAFLWIVSSFFLSYQGETSKNILSLKTNADKLILGLMLLSVIVTSVIAIYKLRKKSLDNFGSINIIAGIFNIELVILLIIPFTVFGLAINSKNIQKVVINTKIFYCSALVLVGLGVIVLIYLLRERLKQNNWWLFIIFAPHILLGWILKRDYGGFDDFIHSDSFSFSKVSEMLHHTELDGLMLNQSWFKCMAGIIIVLVVVIGLEIYEIIYKKIKIKK
;
A
#
# COMPACT_ATOMS: atom_id res chain seq x y z
N MET A 1 -13.51 -54.35 14.08
CA MET A 1 -13.63 -53.35 12.98
C MET A 1 -13.65 -51.88 13.45
N VAL A 2 -14.20 -51.54 14.63
CA VAL A 2 -14.31 -50.14 15.11
C VAL A 2 -12.93 -49.44 15.28
N LYS A 3 -11.93 -50.11 15.85
CA LYS A 3 -10.57 -49.55 16.06
C LYS A 3 -9.82 -49.18 14.76
N ALA A 4 -10.11 -49.84 13.63
CA ALA A 4 -9.45 -49.56 12.36
C ALA A 4 -10.02 -48.28 11.69
N LYS A 5 -11.34 -48.08 11.76
CA LYS A 5 -12.00 -46.85 11.30
C LYS A 5 -11.50 -45.61 12.07
N ASP A 6 -11.29 -45.73 13.38
CA ASP A 6 -10.79 -44.61 14.19
C ASP A 6 -9.32 -44.28 13.92
N ARG A 7 -8.46 -45.28 13.65
CA ARG A 7 -7.08 -45.03 13.21
C ARG A 7 -7.02 -44.35 11.85
N ILE A 8 -7.84 -44.79 10.89
CA ILE A 8 -7.92 -44.16 9.55
C ILE A 8 -8.43 -42.72 9.67
N LYS A 9 -9.42 -42.46 10.53
CA LYS A 9 -9.96 -41.12 10.77
C LYS A 9 -8.92 -40.19 11.42
N LYS A 10 -8.13 -40.70 12.39
CA LYS A 10 -7.00 -39.96 12.99
C LYS A 10 -5.89 -39.70 11.97
N ILE A 11 -5.47 -40.68 11.19
CA ILE A 11 -4.43 -40.53 10.16
C ILE A 11 -4.87 -39.52 9.09
N ARG A 12 -6.12 -39.62 8.62
CA ARG A 12 -6.69 -38.67 7.65
C ARG A 12 -6.78 -37.26 8.24
N ALA A 13 -7.15 -37.11 9.52
CA ALA A 13 -7.16 -35.81 10.20
C ALA A 13 -5.74 -35.23 10.40
N THR A 14 -4.74 -36.07 10.69
CA THR A 14 -3.34 -35.66 10.80
C THR A 14 -2.75 -35.25 9.45
N LEU A 15 -3.02 -36.03 8.39
CA LEU A 15 -2.66 -35.69 7.01
C LEU A 15 -3.33 -34.39 6.55
N TYR A 16 -4.62 -34.21 6.85
CA TYR A 16 -5.34 -32.98 6.53
C TYR A 16 -4.78 -31.78 7.30
N ARG A 17 -4.41 -31.95 8.58
CA ARG A 17 -3.73 -30.93 9.39
C ARG A 17 -2.35 -30.58 8.83
N LEU A 18 -1.59 -31.57 8.38
CA LEU A 18 -0.29 -31.39 7.74
C LEU A 18 -0.44 -30.66 6.40
N LEU A 19 -1.36 -31.09 5.54
CA LEU A 19 -1.68 -30.42 4.27
C LEU A 19 -2.12 -28.97 4.48
N VAL A 20 -2.98 -28.72 5.47
CA VAL A 20 -3.46 -27.38 5.79
C VAL A 20 -2.34 -26.45 6.30
N LEU A 21 -1.27 -26.99 6.87
CA LEU A 21 -0.12 -26.24 7.38
C LEU A 21 0.96 -26.10 6.30
N LEU A 22 1.16 -27.15 5.51
CA LEU A 22 2.10 -27.20 4.40
C LEU A 22 1.63 -26.40 3.19
N ILE A 23 0.34 -26.37 2.86
CA ILE A 23 -0.17 -25.64 1.68
C ILE A 23 0.13 -24.14 1.77
N PRO A 24 -0.16 -23.42 2.87
CA PRO A 24 0.22 -22.01 3.00
C PRO A 24 1.72 -21.80 3.00
N VAL A 25 2.49 -22.69 3.64
CA VAL A 25 3.96 -22.62 3.66
C VAL A 25 4.52 -22.86 2.26
N VAL A 26 4.01 -23.83 1.51
CA VAL A 26 4.39 -24.13 0.12
C VAL A 26 3.93 -23.02 -0.82
N ILE A 27 2.74 -22.44 -0.63
CA ILE A 27 2.28 -21.27 -1.41
C ILE A 27 3.15 -20.04 -1.08
N THR A 28 3.53 -19.85 0.19
CA THR A 28 4.37 -18.72 0.60
C THR A 28 5.81 -18.92 0.13
N LEU A 29 6.35 -20.14 0.22
CA LEU A 29 7.66 -20.48 -0.32
C LEU A 29 7.65 -20.49 -1.84
N ALA A 30 6.57 -20.88 -2.51
CA ALA A 30 6.41 -20.79 -3.95
C ALA A 30 6.22 -19.34 -4.38
N PHE A 31 5.51 -18.51 -3.61
CA PHE A 31 5.40 -17.07 -3.85
C PHE A 31 6.75 -16.41 -3.65
N LEU A 32 7.45 -16.69 -2.55
CA LEU A 32 8.80 -16.20 -2.30
C LEU A 32 9.77 -16.73 -3.34
N TRP A 33 9.66 -17.97 -3.79
CA TRP A 33 10.49 -18.54 -4.85
C TRP A 33 10.16 -17.96 -6.21
N ILE A 34 8.89 -17.74 -6.55
CA ILE A 34 8.48 -17.06 -7.78
C ILE A 34 8.96 -15.60 -7.72
N VAL A 35 8.74 -14.89 -6.62
CA VAL A 35 9.19 -13.50 -6.43
C VAL A 35 10.71 -13.42 -6.42
N SER A 36 11.41 -14.34 -5.77
CA SER A 36 12.88 -14.36 -5.70
C SER A 36 13.50 -14.84 -7.01
N SER A 37 12.90 -15.82 -7.69
CA SER A 37 13.35 -16.29 -9.01
C SER A 37 13.03 -15.26 -10.07
N PHE A 38 11.90 -14.57 -9.96
CA PHE A 38 11.63 -13.35 -10.72
C PHE A 38 12.73 -12.35 -10.37
N PHE A 39 12.89 -11.84 -9.15
CA PHE A 39 13.96 -10.90 -8.76
C PHE A 39 15.40 -11.30 -9.17
N LEU A 40 15.78 -12.57 -9.08
CA LEU A 40 17.12 -13.08 -9.45
C LEU A 40 17.30 -13.22 -10.95
N SER A 41 16.23 -13.48 -11.72
CA SER A 41 16.23 -13.46 -13.19
C SER A 41 15.85 -12.09 -13.75
N TYR A 42 15.33 -11.20 -12.91
CA TYR A 42 14.86 -9.87 -13.24
C TYR A 42 16.07 -8.94 -13.27
N GLN A 43 16.72 -8.90 -14.43
CA GLN A 43 17.63 -7.80 -14.79
C GLN A 43 16.88 -6.49 -15.05
N GLY A 44 15.59 -6.43 -14.72
CA GLY A 44 14.72 -5.45 -15.35
C GLY A 44 15.02 -4.06 -14.85
N GLU A 45 15.56 -3.30 -15.77
CA GLU A 45 15.53 -1.86 -15.76
C GLU A 45 14.09 -1.44 -15.48
N THR A 46 13.86 -0.67 -14.42
CA THR A 46 12.66 0.15 -14.33
C THR A 46 12.83 1.26 -15.35
N SER A 47 11.82 1.49 -16.19
CA SER A 47 11.88 2.69 -17.02
C SER A 47 11.88 3.91 -16.10
N LYS A 48 12.34 5.06 -16.62
CA LYS A 48 12.25 6.33 -15.89
C LYS A 48 10.80 6.67 -15.48
N ASN A 49 9.81 5.95 -16.02
CA ASN A 49 8.39 6.15 -15.76
C ASN A 49 7.59 4.83 -15.70
N ILE A 50 7.24 4.40 -14.49
CA ILE A 50 6.49 3.17 -14.17
C ILE A 50 5.14 3.08 -14.90
N LEU A 51 4.51 4.20 -15.25
CA LEU A 51 3.24 4.21 -15.97
C LEU A 51 3.41 4.05 -17.49
N SER A 52 4.64 4.10 -18.01
CA SER A 52 4.91 3.87 -19.43
C SER A 52 4.75 2.40 -19.86
N LEU A 53 4.69 1.47 -18.88
CA LEU A 53 4.52 0.03 -19.09
C LEU A 53 5.55 -0.60 -20.06
N LYS A 54 6.66 0.11 -20.32
CA LYS A 54 7.68 -0.32 -21.27
C LYS A 54 8.42 -1.55 -20.77
N THR A 55 8.56 -1.65 -19.45
CA THR A 55 9.29 -2.75 -18.81
C THR A 55 8.33 -3.70 -18.11
N ASN A 56 8.76 -4.93 -17.86
CA ASN A 56 7.95 -5.91 -17.13
C ASN A 56 7.78 -5.51 -15.65
N ALA A 57 8.67 -4.68 -15.11
CA ALA A 57 8.66 -4.15 -13.75
C ALA A 57 7.54 -3.15 -13.61
N ASP A 58 7.43 -2.25 -14.58
CA ASP A 58 6.36 -1.26 -14.67
C ASP A 58 4.99 -1.93 -14.60
N LYS A 59 4.81 -3.02 -15.39
CA LYS A 59 3.59 -3.85 -15.39
C LYS A 59 3.35 -4.54 -14.05
N LEU A 60 4.40 -5.11 -13.45
CA LEU A 60 4.33 -5.79 -12.16
C LEU A 60 3.91 -4.82 -11.04
N ILE A 61 4.56 -3.66 -10.95
CA ILE A 61 4.28 -2.63 -9.95
C ILE A 61 2.82 -2.19 -10.05
N LEU A 62 2.35 -1.87 -11.25
CA LEU A 62 0.95 -1.49 -11.47
C LEU A 62 -0.02 -2.62 -11.15
N GLY A 63 0.30 -3.85 -11.52
CA GLY A 63 -0.50 -5.03 -11.18
C GLY A 63 -0.62 -5.22 -9.67
N LEU A 64 0.48 -5.07 -8.92
CA LEU A 64 0.49 -5.16 -7.46
C LEU A 64 -0.30 -4.03 -6.81
N MET A 65 -0.24 -2.82 -7.36
CA MET A 65 -1.04 -1.70 -6.87
C MET A 65 -2.54 -1.94 -7.06
N LEU A 66 -2.98 -2.37 -8.25
CA LEU A 66 -4.38 -2.71 -8.50
C LEU A 66 -4.85 -3.85 -7.59
N LEU A 67 -4.02 -4.89 -7.44
CA LEU A 67 -4.31 -6.00 -6.54
C LEU A 67 -4.44 -5.52 -5.10
N SER A 68 -3.58 -4.60 -4.65
CA SER A 68 -3.67 -3.99 -3.32
C SER A 68 -5.04 -3.38 -3.07
N VAL A 69 -5.52 -2.53 -3.99
CA VAL A 69 -6.82 -1.87 -3.84
C VAL A 69 -7.95 -2.89 -3.73
N ILE A 70 -7.96 -3.89 -4.61
CA ILE A 70 -9.01 -4.92 -4.64
C ILE A 70 -9.00 -5.74 -3.35
N VAL A 71 -7.85 -6.30 -2.98
CA VAL A 71 -7.71 -7.22 -1.84
C VAL A 71 -8.05 -6.51 -0.54
N THR A 72 -7.47 -5.35 -0.29
CA THR A 72 -7.67 -4.59 0.95
C THR A 72 -9.12 -4.13 1.10
N SER A 73 -9.75 -3.66 0.02
CA SER A 73 -11.16 -3.22 0.04
C SER A 73 -12.12 -4.39 0.27
N VAL A 74 -11.92 -5.51 -0.42
CA VAL A 74 -12.77 -6.70 -0.26
C VAL A 74 -12.70 -7.25 1.16
N ILE A 75 -11.49 -7.33 1.74
CA ILE A 75 -11.30 -7.79 3.11
C ILE A 75 -11.97 -6.85 4.10
N ALA A 76 -11.76 -5.54 3.98
CA ALA A 76 -12.36 -4.55 4.87
C ALA A 76 -13.90 -4.62 4.85
N ILE A 77 -14.50 -4.67 3.65
CA ILE A 77 -15.97 -4.78 3.48
C ILE A 77 -16.48 -6.08 4.08
N TYR A 78 -15.79 -7.20 3.87
CA TYR A 78 -16.19 -8.50 4.42
C TYR A 78 -16.22 -8.50 5.95
N LYS A 79 -15.19 -7.96 6.62
CA LYS A 79 -15.12 -7.90 8.08
C LYS A 79 -16.19 -6.97 8.66
N LEU A 80 -16.43 -5.83 8.02
CA LEU A 80 -17.49 -4.88 8.39
C LEU A 80 -18.88 -5.54 8.30
N ARG A 81 -19.19 -6.22 7.19
CA ARG A 81 -20.49 -6.90 6.99
C ARG A 81 -20.78 -7.97 8.02
N LYS A 82 -19.76 -8.75 8.41
CA LYS A 82 -19.92 -9.77 9.45
C LYS A 82 -20.06 -9.21 10.86
N LYS A 83 -19.91 -7.89 11.05
CA LYS A 83 -19.74 -7.25 12.37
C LYS A 83 -18.68 -7.96 13.22
N SER A 84 -17.73 -8.64 12.57
CA SER A 84 -16.70 -9.44 13.21
C SER A 84 -15.55 -8.53 13.58
N LEU A 85 -15.81 -7.78 14.65
CA LEU A 85 -14.96 -6.87 15.38
C LEU A 85 -13.47 -7.18 15.60
N ASP A 86 -12.97 -8.40 15.39
CA ASP A 86 -11.75 -8.89 16.08
C ASP A 86 -10.49 -8.03 15.83
N ASN A 87 -9.43 -8.25 16.63
CA ASN A 87 -8.24 -7.40 16.57
C ASN A 87 -7.65 -7.35 15.15
N PHE A 88 -7.62 -8.49 14.45
CA PHE A 88 -7.14 -8.58 13.06
C PHE A 88 -8.09 -7.88 12.08
N GLY A 89 -9.40 -8.07 12.22
CA GLY A 89 -10.40 -7.35 11.44
C GLY A 89 -10.31 -5.83 11.59
N SER A 90 -10.00 -5.33 12.80
CA SER A 90 -9.81 -3.90 13.05
C SER A 90 -8.56 -3.36 12.35
N ILE A 91 -7.44 -4.08 12.40
CA ILE A 91 -6.21 -3.69 11.69
C ILE A 91 -6.43 -3.72 10.17
N ASN A 92 -7.15 -4.70 9.64
CA ASN A 92 -7.45 -4.77 8.21
C ASN A 92 -8.35 -3.62 7.73
N ILE A 93 -9.25 -3.13 8.58
CA ILE A 93 -10.04 -1.92 8.29
C ILE A 93 -9.14 -0.68 8.28
N ILE A 94 -8.25 -0.53 9.26
CA ILE A 94 -7.27 0.58 9.30
C ILE A 94 -6.42 0.59 8.03
N ALA A 95 -5.83 -0.56 7.70
CA ALA A 95 -5.03 -0.73 6.50
C ALA A 95 -5.83 -0.45 5.21
N GLY A 96 -7.09 -0.90 5.14
CA GLY A 96 -7.96 -0.65 3.99
C GLY A 96 -8.28 0.83 3.77
N ILE A 97 -8.66 1.56 4.82
CA ILE A 97 -8.91 3.01 4.72
C ILE A 97 -7.64 3.76 4.35
N PHE A 98 -6.52 3.45 5.00
CA PHE A 98 -5.23 4.06 4.68
C PHE A 98 -4.81 3.80 3.23
N ASN A 99 -5.07 2.59 2.70
CA ASN A 99 -4.81 2.28 1.29
C ASN A 99 -5.66 3.14 0.35
N ILE A 100 -6.94 3.36 0.69
CA ILE A 100 -7.85 4.19 -0.10
C ILE A 100 -7.36 5.64 -0.15
N GLU A 101 -6.90 6.19 0.97
CA GLU A 101 -6.32 7.55 1.00
C GLU A 101 -5.12 7.67 0.05
N LEU A 102 -4.19 6.70 0.11
CA LEU A 102 -3.03 6.67 -0.78
C LEU A 102 -3.45 6.59 -2.25
N VAL A 103 -4.47 5.78 -2.57
CA VAL A 103 -5.00 5.66 -3.94
C VAL A 103 -5.61 6.96 -4.43
N ILE A 104 -6.40 7.65 -3.60
CA ILE A 104 -6.98 8.95 -3.97
C ILE A 104 -5.86 9.96 -4.23
N LEU A 105 -4.81 9.96 -3.39
CA LEU A 105 -3.64 10.82 -3.59
C LEU A 105 -2.89 10.52 -4.88
N LEU A 106 -2.80 9.25 -5.27
CA LEU A 106 -2.16 8.88 -6.51
C LEU A 106 -2.84 9.46 -7.74
N ILE A 107 -4.16 9.67 -7.71
CA ILE A 107 -4.92 10.18 -8.86
C ILE A 107 -4.50 11.62 -9.21
N ILE A 108 -4.05 12.42 -8.24
CA ILE A 108 -3.80 13.85 -8.44
C ILE A 108 -2.74 14.10 -9.54
N PRO A 109 -1.55 13.46 -9.51
CA PRO A 109 -0.52 13.75 -10.50
C PRO A 109 -0.77 13.17 -11.89
N PHE A 110 -1.81 12.33 -12.08
CA PHE A 110 -2.21 11.87 -13.41
C PHE A 110 -2.62 13.02 -14.34
N THR A 111 -3.10 14.15 -13.80
CA THR A 111 -3.49 15.31 -14.61
C THR A 111 -2.32 16.02 -15.29
N VAL A 112 -1.09 15.81 -14.82
CA VAL A 112 0.15 16.38 -15.38
C VAL A 112 1.09 15.30 -15.91
N PHE A 113 0.61 14.06 -15.97
CA PHE A 113 1.37 12.91 -16.42
C PHE A 113 1.66 12.96 -17.93
N GLY A 114 2.89 12.64 -18.31
CA GLY A 114 3.31 12.55 -19.72
C GLY A 114 3.39 13.90 -20.45
N LEU A 115 3.32 15.02 -19.72
CA LEU A 115 3.51 16.33 -20.31
C LEU A 115 4.96 16.50 -20.79
N ALA A 116 5.14 17.06 -21.99
CA ALA A 116 6.47 17.39 -22.51
C ALA A 116 7.20 18.38 -21.59
N ILE A 117 8.52 18.24 -21.48
CA ILE A 117 9.37 19.08 -20.63
C ILE A 117 9.51 20.47 -21.26
N ASN A 118 8.73 21.43 -20.77
CA ASN A 118 8.86 22.85 -21.11
C ASN A 118 8.42 23.71 -19.90
N SER A 119 8.84 24.97 -19.85
CA SER A 119 8.57 25.87 -18.71
C SER A 119 7.10 25.95 -18.31
N LYS A 120 6.18 25.99 -19.28
CA LYS A 120 4.73 26.05 -19.02
C LYS A 120 4.21 24.77 -18.36
N ASN A 121 4.69 23.61 -18.79
CA ASN A 121 4.32 22.33 -18.21
C ASN A 121 4.97 22.11 -16.83
N ILE A 122 6.22 22.59 -16.62
CA ILE A 122 6.83 22.58 -15.28
C ILE A 122 6.00 23.40 -14.29
N GLN A 123 5.50 24.57 -14.69
CA GLN A 123 4.60 25.36 -13.85
C GLN A 123 3.34 24.57 -13.46
N LYS A 124 2.73 23.83 -14.41
CA LYS A 124 1.58 22.96 -14.11
C LYS A 124 1.94 21.85 -13.13
N VAL A 125 3.12 21.23 -13.27
CA VAL A 125 3.59 20.18 -12.34
C VAL A 125 3.82 20.76 -10.94
N VAL A 126 4.39 21.96 -10.82
CA VAL A 126 4.56 22.65 -9.52
C VAL A 126 3.21 22.92 -8.86
N ILE A 127 2.23 23.44 -9.61
CA ILE A 127 0.87 23.66 -9.10
C ILE A 127 0.23 22.34 -8.67
N ASN A 128 0.33 21.29 -9.50
CA ASN A 128 -0.19 19.96 -9.19
C ASN A 128 0.46 19.39 -7.91
N THR A 129 1.76 19.58 -7.74
CA THR A 129 2.50 19.13 -6.55
C THR A 129 2.02 19.85 -5.29
N LYS A 130 1.74 21.16 -5.36
CA LYS A 130 1.11 21.90 -4.25
C LYS A 130 -0.29 21.36 -3.92
N ILE A 131 -1.10 21.08 -4.95
CA ILE A 131 -2.44 20.48 -4.78
C ILE A 131 -2.33 19.11 -4.12
N PHE A 132 -1.36 18.28 -4.54
CA PHE A 132 -1.09 16.97 -3.95
C PHE A 132 -0.84 17.07 -2.44
N TYR A 133 0.07 17.96 -1.99
CA TYR A 133 0.37 18.12 -0.57
C TYR A 133 -0.80 18.69 0.24
N CYS A 134 -1.53 19.67 -0.30
CA CYS A 134 -2.75 20.18 0.35
C CYS A 134 -3.82 19.09 0.50
N SER A 135 -4.01 18.31 -0.56
CA SER A 135 -5.00 17.22 -0.58
C SER A 135 -4.60 16.10 0.39
N ALA A 136 -3.30 15.84 0.56
CA ALA A 136 -2.81 14.85 1.51
C ALA A 136 -3.14 15.20 2.96
N LEU A 137 -2.99 16.48 3.34
CA LEU A 137 -3.39 16.93 4.67
C LEU A 137 -4.89 16.73 4.93
N VAL A 138 -5.73 17.07 3.95
CA VAL A 138 -7.19 16.90 4.05
C VAL A 138 -7.57 15.43 4.12
N LEU A 139 -7.02 14.60 3.23
CA LEU A 139 -7.34 13.18 3.15
C LEU A 139 -6.94 12.44 4.42
N VAL A 140 -5.72 12.66 4.91
CA VAL A 140 -5.23 12.06 6.16
C VAL A 140 -6.12 12.42 7.35
N GLY A 141 -6.59 13.67 7.43
CA GLY A 141 -7.55 14.08 8.45
C GLY A 141 -8.90 13.37 8.32
N LEU A 142 -9.41 13.26 7.09
CA LEU A 142 -10.68 12.57 6.82
C LEU A 142 -10.61 11.07 7.11
N GLY A 143 -9.54 10.36 6.74
CA GLY A 143 -9.47 8.92 7.01
C GLY A 143 -9.35 8.61 8.50
N VAL A 144 -8.66 9.45 9.28
CA VAL A 144 -8.70 9.35 10.75
C VAL A 144 -10.12 9.48 11.28
N ILE A 145 -10.88 10.50 10.84
CA ILE A 145 -12.28 10.70 11.26
C ILE A 145 -13.14 9.49 10.90
N VAL A 146 -13.00 8.97 9.67
CA VAL A 146 -13.71 7.78 9.20
C VAL A 146 -13.35 6.56 10.05
N LEU A 147 -12.08 6.35 10.37
CA LEU A 147 -11.63 5.23 11.21
C LEU A 147 -12.14 5.32 12.64
N ILE A 148 -12.14 6.52 13.23
CA ILE A 148 -12.75 6.75 14.55
C ILE A 148 -14.23 6.39 14.51
N TYR A 149 -14.95 6.80 13.47
CA TYR A 149 -16.37 6.46 13.31
C TYR A 149 -16.60 4.95 13.17
N LEU A 150 -15.84 4.28 12.28
CA LEU A 150 -15.97 2.85 12.00
C LEU A 150 -15.57 1.97 13.18
N LEU A 151 -14.56 2.38 13.95
CA LEU A 151 -14.01 1.62 15.07
C LEU A 151 -14.46 2.15 16.44
N ARG A 152 -15.49 3.01 16.51
CA ARG A 152 -15.96 3.64 17.77
C ARG A 152 -16.22 2.65 18.91
N GLU A 153 -16.79 1.49 18.62
CA GLU A 153 -17.07 0.46 19.63
C GLU A 153 -15.80 -0.18 20.17
N ARG A 154 -14.73 -0.25 19.36
CA ARG A 154 -13.40 -0.69 19.80
C ARG A 154 -12.70 0.37 20.63
N LEU A 155 -12.82 1.63 20.25
CA LEU A 155 -12.25 2.75 21.01
C LEU A 155 -12.85 2.84 22.41
N LYS A 156 -14.18 2.66 22.56
CA LYS A 156 -14.84 2.60 23.87
C LYS A 156 -14.30 1.50 24.79
N GLN A 157 -13.84 0.39 24.21
CA GLN A 157 -13.29 -0.73 24.98
C GLN A 157 -11.82 -0.52 25.35
N ASN A 158 -11.03 0.04 24.45
CA ASN A 158 -9.61 0.26 24.66
C ASN A 158 -9.09 1.45 23.82
N ASN A 159 -8.61 2.48 24.52
CA ASN A 159 -8.08 3.70 23.89
C ASN A 159 -6.78 3.48 23.11
N TRP A 160 -6.05 2.37 23.32
CA TRP A 160 -4.86 2.03 22.53
C TRP A 160 -5.14 1.94 21.03
N TRP A 161 -6.38 1.66 20.62
CA TRP A 161 -6.77 1.67 19.22
C TRP A 161 -6.63 3.04 18.55
N LEU A 162 -6.73 4.14 19.29
CA LEU A 162 -6.44 5.48 18.75
C LEU A 162 -4.99 5.55 18.27
N PHE A 163 -4.03 5.08 19.08
CA PHE A 163 -2.62 5.09 18.68
C PHE A 163 -2.38 4.29 17.39
N ILE A 164 -3.01 3.11 17.27
CA ILE A 164 -2.89 2.26 16.08
C ILE A 164 -3.51 2.93 14.85
N ILE A 165 -4.64 3.62 15.01
CA ILE A 165 -5.27 4.43 13.93
C ILE A 165 -4.33 5.56 13.52
N PHE A 166 -3.81 6.35 14.47
CA PHE A 166 -3.00 7.52 14.17
C PHE A 166 -1.61 7.20 13.62
N ALA A 167 -0.99 6.08 14.01
CA ALA A 167 0.38 5.74 13.65
C ALA A 167 0.69 5.84 12.13
N PRO A 168 -0.05 5.16 11.23
CA PRO A 168 0.24 5.25 9.78
C PRO A 168 0.03 6.68 9.23
N HIS A 169 -0.95 7.41 9.75
CA HIS A 169 -1.28 8.77 9.34
C HIS A 169 -0.22 9.79 9.79
N ILE A 170 0.30 9.67 11.02
CA ILE A 170 1.38 10.51 11.54
C ILE A 170 2.68 10.26 10.77
N LEU A 171 3.02 8.99 10.53
CA LEU A 171 4.22 8.63 9.78
C LEU A 171 4.17 9.18 8.35
N LEU A 172 3.03 9.03 7.66
CA LEU A 172 2.83 9.64 6.35
C LEU A 172 2.92 11.16 6.43
N GLY A 173 2.25 11.78 7.41
CA GLY A 173 2.28 13.23 7.63
C GLY A 173 3.70 13.78 7.85
N TRP A 174 4.56 13.08 8.58
CA TRP A 174 5.96 13.47 8.75
C TRP A 174 6.77 13.38 7.46
N ILE A 175 6.58 12.30 6.69
CA ILE A 175 7.24 12.15 5.38
C ILE A 175 6.81 13.29 4.46
N LEU A 176 5.50 13.54 4.37
CA LEU A 176 4.94 14.61 3.54
C LEU A 176 5.42 15.99 3.99
N LYS A 177 5.48 16.25 5.29
CA LYS A 177 5.98 17.53 5.82
C LYS A 177 7.44 17.77 5.42
N ARG A 178 8.30 16.77 5.59
CA ARG A 178 9.72 16.88 5.24
C ARG A 178 9.90 17.10 3.74
N ASP A 179 9.21 16.30 2.93
CA ASP A 179 9.32 16.37 1.47
C ASP A 179 8.71 17.69 0.93
N TYR A 180 7.61 18.18 1.53
CA TYR A 180 7.04 19.48 1.21
C TYR A 180 8.00 20.61 1.55
N GLY A 181 8.65 20.58 2.72
CA GLY A 181 9.64 21.58 3.10
C GLY A 181 10.76 21.69 2.06
N GLY A 182 11.35 20.56 1.66
CA GLY A 182 12.37 20.56 0.60
C GLY A 182 11.86 21.03 -0.76
N PHE A 183 10.62 20.69 -1.11
CA PHE A 183 9.98 21.20 -2.34
C PHE A 183 9.72 22.72 -2.27
N ASP A 184 9.23 23.22 -1.14
CA ASP A 184 8.92 24.63 -0.93
C ASP A 184 10.19 25.48 -0.95
N ASP A 185 11.24 25.05 -0.26
CA ASP A 185 12.57 25.67 -0.29
C ASP A 185 13.13 25.72 -1.72
N PHE A 186 12.95 24.64 -2.48
CA PHE A 186 13.41 24.56 -3.87
C PHE A 186 12.71 25.58 -4.78
N ILE A 187 11.36 25.66 -4.73
CA ILE A 187 10.59 26.56 -5.61
C ILE A 187 10.70 28.04 -5.22
N HIS A 188 11.08 28.33 -3.97
CA HIS A 188 11.29 29.69 -3.46
C HIS A 188 12.77 30.11 -3.43
N SER A 189 13.69 29.25 -3.90
CA SER A 189 15.10 29.60 -4.00
C SER A 189 15.36 30.67 -5.07
N ASP A 190 16.35 31.54 -4.83
CA ASP A 190 16.72 32.62 -5.76
C ASP A 190 17.15 32.12 -7.15
N SER A 191 17.62 30.87 -7.22
CA SER A 191 18.07 30.22 -8.45
C SER A 191 16.93 29.56 -9.24
N PHE A 192 15.73 29.43 -8.64
CA PHE A 192 14.60 28.78 -9.26
C PHE A 192 14.03 29.59 -10.42
N SER A 193 13.90 28.93 -11.57
CA SER A 193 13.02 29.40 -12.63
C SER A 193 12.48 28.22 -13.43
N PHE A 194 11.24 28.33 -13.91
CA PHE A 194 10.62 27.24 -14.67
C PHE A 194 11.44 26.86 -15.92
N SER A 195 12.13 27.83 -16.53
CA SER A 195 13.01 27.58 -17.68
C SER A 195 14.24 26.78 -17.31
N LYS A 196 14.95 27.15 -16.22
CA LYS A 196 16.14 26.43 -15.76
C LYS A 196 15.81 25.01 -15.32
N VAL A 197 14.68 24.83 -14.63
CA VAL A 197 14.20 23.50 -14.21
C VAL A 197 13.84 22.65 -15.42
N SER A 198 13.16 23.23 -16.41
CA SER A 198 12.87 22.55 -17.68
C SER A 198 14.15 22.10 -18.39
N GLU A 199 15.15 22.97 -18.48
CA GLU A 199 16.45 22.68 -19.11
C GLU A 199 17.20 21.56 -18.37
N MET A 200 17.27 21.63 -17.04
CA MET A 200 17.87 20.58 -16.19
C MET A 200 17.18 19.22 -16.38
N LEU A 201 15.85 19.18 -16.39
CA LEU A 201 15.09 17.96 -16.63
C LEU A 201 15.28 17.43 -18.05
N HIS A 202 15.41 18.31 -19.04
CA HIS A 202 15.71 17.92 -20.41
C HIS A 202 17.09 17.28 -20.54
N HIS A 203 18.11 17.86 -19.91
CA HIS A 203 19.49 17.33 -19.93
C HIS A 203 19.64 16.01 -19.19
N THR A 204 18.94 15.85 -18.07
CA THR A 204 18.95 14.62 -17.28
C THR A 204 17.97 13.57 -17.80
N GLU A 205 17.15 13.93 -18.79
CA GLU A 205 16.05 13.12 -19.31
C GLU A 205 15.11 12.60 -18.21
N LEU A 206 14.87 13.41 -17.17
CA LEU A 206 13.99 13.09 -16.05
C LEU A 206 12.59 13.65 -16.29
N ASP A 207 11.57 12.92 -15.82
CA ASP A 207 10.18 13.37 -15.89
C ASP A 207 9.94 14.55 -14.92
N GLY A 208 9.11 15.51 -15.33
CA GLY A 208 8.74 16.65 -14.47
C GLY A 208 8.10 16.21 -13.15
N LEU A 209 7.42 15.07 -13.12
CA LEU A 209 6.83 14.48 -11.90
C LEU A 209 7.87 14.14 -10.82
N MET A 210 9.17 14.11 -11.14
CA MET A 210 10.23 13.95 -10.13
C MET A 210 10.25 15.08 -9.09
N LEU A 211 9.64 16.23 -9.39
CA LEU A 211 9.41 17.30 -8.41
C LEU A 211 8.45 16.87 -7.28
N ASN A 212 7.63 15.84 -7.50
CA ASN A 212 6.75 15.25 -6.50
C ASN A 212 7.27 13.88 -6.05
N GLN A 213 8.34 13.88 -5.25
CA GLN A 213 8.92 12.63 -4.72
C GLN A 213 7.96 11.85 -3.81
N SER A 214 7.08 12.53 -3.09
CA SER A 214 6.10 11.91 -2.21
C SER A 214 5.08 11.05 -2.97
N TRP A 215 4.74 11.40 -4.21
CA TRP A 215 3.85 10.59 -5.04
C TRP A 215 4.40 9.17 -5.28
N PHE A 216 5.70 9.05 -5.56
CA PHE A 216 6.35 7.73 -5.69
C PHE A 216 6.35 6.94 -4.38
N LYS A 217 6.48 7.62 -3.23
CA LYS A 217 6.39 7.00 -1.91
C LYS A 217 4.98 6.51 -1.61
N CYS A 218 3.94 7.21 -2.06
CA CYS A 218 2.54 6.73 -1.97
C CYS A 218 2.32 5.45 -2.78
N MET A 219 2.90 5.33 -3.98
CA MET A 219 2.85 4.10 -4.78
C MET A 219 3.48 2.91 -4.03
N ALA A 220 4.66 3.11 -3.46
CA ALA A 220 5.31 2.10 -2.63
C ALA A 220 4.47 1.76 -1.38
N GLY A 221 3.87 2.75 -0.74
CA GLY A 221 2.99 2.59 0.42
C GLY A 221 1.83 1.63 0.15
N ILE A 222 1.18 1.72 -1.01
CA ILE A 222 0.07 0.84 -1.40
C ILE A 222 0.50 -0.63 -1.47
N ILE A 223 1.71 -0.89 -1.97
CA ILE A 223 2.26 -2.25 -2.06
C ILE A 223 2.60 -2.76 -0.65
N ILE A 224 3.17 -1.92 0.21
CA ILE A 224 3.46 -2.27 1.61
C ILE A 224 2.17 -2.65 2.33
N VAL A 225 1.10 -1.87 2.15
CA VAL A 225 -0.20 -2.16 2.77
C VAL A 225 -0.76 -3.51 2.31
N LEU A 226 -0.61 -3.87 1.03
CA LEU A 226 -1.02 -5.18 0.53
C LEU A 226 -0.29 -6.32 1.26
N VAL A 227 1.03 -6.21 1.39
CA VAL A 227 1.86 -7.22 2.06
C VAL A 227 1.42 -7.39 3.52
N VAL A 228 1.17 -6.27 4.22
CA VAL A 228 0.69 -6.29 5.60
C VAL A 228 -0.67 -6.98 5.70
N VAL A 229 -1.64 -6.62 4.86
CA VAL A 229 -2.99 -7.21 4.92
C VAL A 229 -2.99 -8.70 4.59
N ILE A 230 -2.23 -9.13 3.58
CA ILE A 230 -2.06 -10.57 3.29
C ILE A 230 -1.44 -11.29 4.50
N GLY A 231 -0.38 -10.72 5.09
CA GLY A 231 0.26 -11.29 6.27
C GLY A 231 -0.68 -11.46 7.45
N LEU A 232 -1.52 -10.46 7.71
CA LEU A 232 -2.53 -10.49 8.79
C LEU A 232 -3.61 -11.55 8.55
N GLU A 233 -4.11 -11.70 7.32
CA GLU A 233 -5.10 -12.73 7.01
C GLU A 233 -4.52 -14.14 7.11
N ILE A 234 -3.30 -14.36 6.63
CA ILE A 234 -2.59 -15.65 6.81
C ILE A 234 -2.46 -15.97 8.30
N TYR A 235 -2.02 -15.00 9.10
CA TYR A 235 -1.89 -15.16 10.54
C TYR A 235 -3.23 -15.50 11.20
N GLU A 236 -4.31 -14.79 10.85
CA GLU A 236 -5.65 -15.03 11.40
C GLU A 236 -6.15 -16.45 11.09
N ILE A 237 -5.93 -16.94 9.87
CA ILE A 237 -6.28 -18.30 9.45
C ILE A 237 -5.53 -19.33 10.29
N ILE A 238 -4.23 -19.13 10.50
CA ILE A 238 -3.39 -20.03 11.31
C ILE A 238 -3.86 -20.00 12.76
N TYR A 239 -4.07 -18.82 13.33
CA TYR A 239 -4.49 -18.64 14.71
C TYR A 239 -5.85 -19.30 14.99
N LYS A 240 -6.85 -19.09 14.13
CA LYS A 240 -8.17 -19.74 14.26
C LYS A 240 -8.06 -21.26 14.25
N LYS A 241 -7.22 -21.82 13.37
CA LYS A 241 -6.99 -23.28 13.31
C LYS A 241 -6.28 -23.84 14.54
N ILE A 242 -5.42 -23.06 15.20
CA ILE A 242 -4.77 -23.45 16.46
C ILE A 242 -5.79 -23.40 17.61
N LYS A 243 -6.59 -22.34 17.68
CA LYS A 243 -7.57 -22.16 18.77
C LYS A 243 -8.69 -23.20 18.76
N ILE A 244 -9.13 -23.66 17.57
CA ILE A 244 -10.14 -24.73 17.42
C ILE A 244 -9.61 -26.11 17.91
N LYS A 245 -8.28 -26.28 18.06
CA LYS A 245 -7.68 -27.54 18.53
C LYS A 245 -7.43 -27.58 20.05
N LYS A 246 -7.59 -26.47 20.76
CA LYS A 246 -7.60 -26.42 22.22
C LYS A 246 -9.03 -26.50 22.71
#